data_AF-A0A954TZE0-F1
#
_entry.id   AF-A0A954TZE0-F1
#
_cell.length_a   1.000
_cell.length_b   1.000
_cell.length_c   1.000
_cell.angle_alpha   90.00
_cell.angle_beta   90.00
_cell.angle_gamma   90.00
#
_symmetry.space_group_name_H-M   'P 1'
#
loop_
_entity.id
_entity.type
_entity.pdbx_description
1 polymer ?
#
loop_
_entity_poly.entity_id
_entity_poly.type
_entity_poly.pdbx_seq_one_letter_code
_entity_poly.pdbx_strand_id
1 'polypeptide(L)'
;MTAPNPFQQTALSLLKAFRTYVWLWVIPTVAMTTVATVYAITKSTTWQASQSLVIRDEARGVGRQGRFDSTESMRASQETIIEVAKSSAVVSAALKQLGPPKSIFGNRNFPTDADVQAMQEAISIGAPKGSELGTTEVLYLSVKGKTPDEAIARTTAICDQLENHLGKLRNARAGSVTTELEQTLKLALVDLQKATDALSTMEREVGRDLAELRVLNQSGTGEGNLRSALNQVKTEIRQRQSEVETHEQLKQVLIAANQNPDELLAMPSSMFAAQPALKRLKDGLVDAQLRTSDLKGKMSPGHPLVKAAMQAEEAVRANLRSELAAAVGSCDTDLQVTLRQLKSLTDQQDDLQERLGSLAGLRAEYAVLVNDVEQRTNIVQQAKQDLASARATESSSQAASLITRFQKPQVGDSPVGPGRVTIVGIGLIGGLMTGAGLVFLVAPIGPNDRQGRRLTDYLGLGRRASDRQAAAPRAGSSIGRRADDQKASRRASDVPQFGRRGEDQLGITLDQPRLRRGDDNRKTP
;
A
#
# COMPACT_ATOMS: atom_id res chain seq x y z
N MET A 1 -61.19 -69.56 -36.47
CA MET A 1 -61.75 -68.90 -35.27
C MET A 1 -60.61 -68.22 -34.53
N THR A 2 -60.43 -66.92 -34.76
CA THR A 2 -59.37 -66.10 -34.14
C THR A 2 -59.77 -65.77 -32.71
N ALA A 3 -58.96 -66.18 -31.74
CA ALA A 3 -59.17 -65.81 -30.34
C ALA A 3 -59.17 -64.27 -30.19
N PRO A 4 -60.13 -63.69 -29.48
CA PRO A 4 -60.16 -62.25 -29.24
C PRO A 4 -58.90 -61.81 -28.49
N ASN A 5 -58.32 -60.69 -28.94
CA ASN A 5 -57.09 -60.14 -28.41
C ASN A 5 -57.29 -59.78 -26.92
N PRO A 6 -56.48 -60.30 -25.97
CA PRO A 6 -56.71 -60.11 -24.53
C PRO A 6 -56.77 -58.63 -24.12
N PHE A 7 -56.11 -57.75 -24.87
CA PHE A 7 -56.18 -56.29 -24.68
C PHE A 7 -57.57 -55.69 -24.94
N GLN A 8 -58.37 -56.24 -25.85
CA GLN A 8 -59.73 -55.76 -26.09
C GLN A 8 -60.69 -56.18 -24.97
N GLN A 9 -60.47 -57.35 -24.38
CA GLN A 9 -61.29 -57.84 -23.26
C GLN A 9 -61.02 -57.09 -21.96
N THR A 10 -59.75 -56.75 -21.69
CA THR A 10 -59.39 -55.89 -20.54
C THR A 10 -59.85 -54.45 -20.72
N ALA A 11 -59.79 -53.89 -21.93
CA ALA A 11 -60.32 -52.55 -22.20
C ALA A 11 -61.85 -52.48 -21.99
N LEU A 12 -62.60 -53.48 -22.48
CA LEU A 12 -64.06 -53.53 -22.31
C LEU A 12 -64.49 -53.77 -20.86
N SER A 13 -63.74 -54.56 -20.08
CA SER A 13 -64.03 -54.76 -18.67
C SER A 13 -63.72 -53.53 -17.82
N LEU A 14 -62.63 -52.80 -18.13
CA LEU A 14 -62.34 -51.50 -17.52
C LEU A 14 -63.43 -50.47 -17.83
N LEU A 15 -63.91 -50.39 -19.07
CA LEU A 15 -64.97 -49.46 -19.46
C LEU A 15 -66.31 -49.77 -18.77
N LYS A 16 -66.64 -51.07 -18.61
CA LYS A 16 -67.81 -51.50 -17.83
C LYS A 16 -67.64 -51.18 -16.35
N ALA A 17 -66.46 -51.41 -15.76
CA ALA A 17 -66.19 -51.07 -14.36
C ALA A 17 -66.32 -49.55 -14.12
N PHE A 18 -65.77 -48.72 -15.00
CA PHE A 18 -65.94 -47.27 -14.92
C PHE A 18 -67.41 -46.84 -15.03
N ARG A 19 -68.22 -47.51 -15.87
CA ARG A 19 -69.65 -47.21 -16.02
C ARG A 19 -70.50 -47.68 -14.84
N THR A 20 -70.13 -48.77 -14.18
CA THR A 20 -70.84 -49.26 -12.98
C THR A 20 -70.50 -48.42 -11.74
N TYR A 21 -69.25 -47.95 -11.63
CA TYR A 21 -68.78 -47.15 -10.50
C TYR A 21 -68.66 -45.65 -10.82
N VAL A 22 -69.43 -45.12 -11.78
CA VAL A 22 -69.40 -43.68 -12.16
C VAL A 22 -69.57 -42.78 -10.94
N TRP A 23 -70.45 -43.13 -10.01
CA TRP A 23 -70.66 -42.35 -8.79
C TRP A 23 -69.42 -42.29 -7.89
N LEU A 24 -68.64 -43.37 -7.82
CA LEU A 24 -67.39 -43.44 -7.06
C LEU A 24 -66.28 -42.55 -7.68
N TRP A 25 -66.40 -42.23 -8.96
CA TRP A 25 -65.49 -41.35 -9.70
C TRP A 25 -65.94 -39.87 -9.68
N VAL A 26 -67.24 -39.64 -9.88
CA VAL A 26 -67.82 -38.30 -9.96
C VAL A 26 -67.83 -37.62 -8.59
N ILE A 27 -68.17 -38.32 -7.51
CA ILE A 27 -68.28 -37.72 -6.17
C ILE A 27 -66.94 -37.10 -5.71
N PRO A 28 -65.79 -37.80 -5.74
CA PRO A 28 -64.50 -37.21 -5.37
C PRO A 28 -64.07 -36.07 -6.29
N THR A 29 -64.39 -36.19 -7.59
CA THR A 29 -64.08 -35.14 -8.56
C THR A 29 -64.84 -33.85 -8.26
N VAL A 30 -66.15 -33.95 -8.03
CA VAL A 30 -67.00 -32.81 -7.68
C VAL A 30 -66.61 -32.24 -6.32
N ALA A 31 -66.29 -33.07 -5.34
CA ALA A 31 -65.85 -32.63 -4.01
C ALA A 31 -64.52 -31.86 -4.07
N MET A 32 -63.51 -32.38 -4.76
CA MET A 32 -62.22 -31.69 -4.92
C MET A 32 -62.36 -30.39 -5.73
N THR A 33 -63.19 -30.40 -6.77
CA THR A 33 -63.44 -29.20 -7.59
C THR A 33 -64.19 -28.12 -6.81
N THR A 34 -65.19 -28.50 -5.99
CA THR A 34 -65.91 -27.53 -5.14
C THR A 34 -64.99 -26.95 -4.06
N VAL A 35 -64.17 -27.75 -3.40
CA VAL A 35 -63.15 -27.26 -2.46
C VAL A 35 -62.16 -26.30 -3.13
N ALA A 36 -61.66 -26.66 -4.31
CA ALA A 36 -60.76 -25.79 -5.08
C ALA A 36 -61.43 -24.47 -5.53
N THR A 37 -62.73 -24.52 -5.86
CA THR A 37 -63.52 -23.34 -6.26
C THR A 37 -63.75 -22.41 -5.07
N VAL A 38 -64.14 -22.95 -3.92
CA VAL A 38 -64.28 -22.19 -2.66
C VAL A 38 -62.94 -21.55 -2.28
N TYR A 39 -61.84 -22.30 -2.41
CA TYR A 39 -60.50 -21.77 -2.18
C TYR A 39 -60.14 -20.65 -3.17
N ALA A 40 -60.45 -20.79 -4.46
CA ALA A 40 -60.15 -19.78 -5.48
C ALA A 40 -60.90 -18.45 -5.26
N ILE A 41 -62.12 -18.50 -4.69
CA ILE A 41 -62.92 -17.32 -4.36
C ILE A 41 -62.43 -16.66 -3.06
N THR A 42 -62.09 -17.46 -2.06
CA THR A 42 -61.64 -16.95 -0.74
C THR A 42 -60.19 -16.49 -0.73
N LYS A 43 -59.36 -16.96 -1.66
CA LYS A 43 -57.96 -16.53 -1.78
C LYS A 43 -57.87 -15.04 -2.15
N SER A 44 -57.20 -14.27 -1.29
CA SER A 44 -56.93 -12.86 -1.53
C SER A 44 -56.03 -12.68 -2.74
N THR A 45 -56.36 -11.72 -3.60
CA THR A 45 -55.51 -11.33 -4.73
C THR A 45 -54.33 -10.54 -4.21
N THR A 46 -53.12 -11.03 -4.44
CA THR A 46 -51.89 -10.30 -4.14
C THR A 46 -51.38 -9.63 -5.41
N TRP A 47 -51.18 -8.32 -5.36
CA TRP A 47 -50.56 -7.54 -6.42
C TRP A 47 -49.10 -7.28 -6.08
N GLN A 48 -48.24 -7.16 -7.09
CA GLN A 48 -46.83 -6.84 -6.90
C GLN A 48 -46.51 -5.65 -7.77
N ALA A 49 -45.95 -4.61 -7.15
CA ALA A 49 -45.33 -3.50 -7.86
C ALA A 49 -43.82 -3.74 -7.88
N SER A 50 -43.16 -3.38 -8.96
CA SER A 50 -41.71 -3.42 -9.10
C SER A 50 -41.16 -2.05 -9.52
N GLN A 51 -39.98 -1.72 -8.99
CA GLN A 51 -39.23 -0.53 -9.37
C GLN A 51 -37.78 -0.95 -9.66
N SER A 52 -37.31 -0.55 -10.83
CA SER A 52 -35.91 -0.70 -11.23
C SER A 52 -35.03 0.35 -10.56
N LEU A 53 -33.96 -0.11 -9.94
CA LEU A 53 -32.95 0.66 -9.23
C LEU A 53 -31.61 0.44 -9.93
N VAL A 54 -30.98 1.51 -10.42
CA VAL A 54 -29.61 1.46 -10.93
C VAL A 54 -28.67 1.79 -9.80
N ILE A 55 -27.77 0.87 -9.48
CA ILE A 55 -26.77 1.05 -8.45
C ILE A 55 -25.56 1.72 -9.07
N ARG A 56 -25.07 2.75 -8.41
CA ARG A 56 -23.78 3.36 -8.74
C ARG A 56 -22.76 2.93 -7.71
N ASP A 57 -21.54 2.65 -8.16
CA ASP A 57 -20.46 2.35 -7.24
C ASP A 57 -20.19 3.54 -6.31
N GLU A 58 -19.92 3.21 -5.06
CA GLU A 58 -19.52 4.13 -4.00
C GLU A 58 -18.00 4.33 -3.97
N ALA A 59 -17.24 3.56 -4.78
CA ALA A 59 -15.80 3.46 -4.64
C ALA A 59 -15.01 4.65 -5.24
N ARG A 60 -14.38 5.36 -4.31
CA ARG A 60 -13.01 5.91 -4.37
C ARG A 60 -12.68 6.83 -5.53
N GLY A 61 -12.96 8.11 -5.27
CA GLY A 61 -12.20 9.20 -5.87
C GLY A 61 -12.86 9.81 -7.10
N VAL A 62 -12.52 11.08 -7.29
CA VAL A 62 -13.12 12.03 -8.22
C VAL A 62 -12.98 11.60 -9.71
N GLY A 63 -12.21 10.55 -10.02
CA GLY A 63 -11.83 10.17 -11.39
C GLY A 63 -12.65 9.07 -12.07
N ARG A 64 -13.38 8.21 -11.35
CA ARG A 64 -14.07 7.03 -11.93
C ARG A 64 -15.47 6.81 -11.38
N GLN A 65 -16.22 7.90 -11.22
CA GLN A 65 -17.61 7.82 -10.75
C GLN A 65 -18.48 6.94 -11.67
N GLY A 66 -19.04 5.87 -11.11
CA GLY A 66 -20.14 5.12 -11.70
C GLY A 66 -19.84 3.76 -12.31
N ARG A 67 -18.63 3.21 -12.17
CA ARG A 67 -18.34 1.81 -12.52
C ARG A 67 -17.69 1.08 -11.36
N PHE A 68 -18.17 -0.13 -11.11
CA PHE A 68 -17.58 -1.04 -10.15
C PHE A 68 -16.20 -1.52 -10.60
N ASP A 69 -15.22 -1.49 -9.69
CA ASP A 69 -13.87 -2.00 -9.96
C ASP A 69 -13.85 -3.52 -10.18
N SER A 70 -14.80 -4.24 -9.59
CA SER A 70 -14.94 -5.70 -9.74
C SER A 70 -16.39 -6.18 -9.62
N THR A 71 -16.70 -7.35 -10.19
CA THR A 71 -18.00 -8.01 -10.04
C THR A 71 -18.32 -8.37 -8.58
N GLU A 72 -17.29 -8.69 -7.80
CA GLU A 72 -17.40 -8.97 -6.36
C GLU A 72 -17.81 -7.72 -5.58
N SER A 73 -17.22 -6.55 -5.88
CA SER A 73 -17.59 -5.28 -5.24
C SER A 73 -19.05 -4.92 -5.53
N MET A 74 -19.49 -5.11 -6.79
CA MET A 74 -20.88 -4.89 -7.18
C MET A 74 -21.82 -5.84 -6.45
N ARG A 75 -21.46 -7.13 -6.34
CA ARG A 75 -22.25 -8.12 -5.62
C ARG A 75 -22.36 -7.77 -4.13
N ALA A 76 -21.27 -7.38 -3.49
CA ALA A 76 -21.28 -6.98 -2.07
C ALA A 76 -22.15 -5.74 -1.84
N SER A 77 -22.09 -4.73 -2.71
CA SER A 77 -22.98 -3.57 -2.65
C SER A 77 -24.45 -3.97 -2.85
N GLN A 78 -24.74 -4.88 -3.79
CA GLN A 78 -26.09 -5.41 -4.00
C GLN A 78 -26.63 -6.16 -2.77
N GLU A 79 -25.83 -7.03 -2.18
CA GLU A 79 -26.18 -7.75 -0.95
C GLU A 79 -26.45 -6.78 0.21
N THR A 80 -25.61 -5.75 0.36
CA THR A 80 -25.83 -4.68 1.35
C THR A 80 -27.15 -3.95 1.12
N ILE A 81 -27.47 -3.58 -0.12
CA ILE A 81 -28.74 -2.92 -0.45
C ILE A 81 -29.94 -3.83 -0.11
N ILE A 82 -29.83 -5.13 -0.39
CA ILE A 82 -30.88 -6.11 -0.05
C ILE A 82 -31.09 -6.19 1.46
N GLU A 83 -30.00 -6.25 2.23
CA GLU A 83 -30.04 -6.31 3.69
C GLU A 83 -30.63 -5.02 4.27
N VAL A 84 -30.18 -3.85 3.81
CA VAL A 84 -30.67 -2.54 4.26
C VAL A 84 -32.15 -2.35 3.90
N ALA A 85 -32.57 -2.75 2.69
CA ALA A 85 -33.96 -2.63 2.27
C ALA A 85 -34.93 -3.50 3.09
N LYS A 86 -34.43 -4.63 3.62
CA LYS A 86 -35.18 -5.52 4.53
C LYS A 86 -34.96 -5.18 6.00
N SER A 87 -34.09 -4.23 6.34
CA SER A 87 -33.86 -3.84 7.73
C SER A 87 -35.15 -3.36 8.39
N SER A 88 -35.36 -3.70 9.66
CA SER A 88 -36.55 -3.28 10.42
C SER A 88 -36.65 -1.75 10.51
N ALA A 89 -35.52 -1.05 10.53
CA ALA A 89 -35.48 0.41 10.53
C ALA A 89 -36.07 1.02 9.25
N VAL A 90 -35.66 0.55 8.07
CA VAL A 90 -36.18 1.04 6.78
C VAL A 90 -37.65 0.67 6.62
N VAL A 91 -38.00 -0.58 6.93
CA VAL A 91 -39.38 -1.07 6.78
C VAL A 91 -40.35 -0.36 7.74
N SER A 92 -39.97 -0.20 9.01
CA SER A 92 -40.81 0.53 9.98
C SER A 92 -40.97 2.00 9.62
N ALA A 93 -39.92 2.67 9.12
CA ALA A 93 -40.01 4.04 8.64
C ALA A 93 -40.94 4.16 7.42
N ALA A 94 -40.88 3.20 6.49
CA ALA A 94 -41.74 3.18 5.32
C ALA A 94 -43.20 2.93 5.69
N LEU A 95 -43.47 2.02 6.63
CA LEU A 95 -44.81 1.81 7.16
C LEU A 95 -45.33 3.06 7.87
N LYS A 96 -44.51 3.74 8.68
CA LYS A 96 -44.88 5.04 9.30
C LYS A 96 -45.24 6.10 8.26
N GLN A 97 -44.51 6.17 7.13
CA GLN A 97 -44.79 7.09 6.03
C GLN A 97 -46.13 6.78 5.35
N LEU A 98 -46.49 5.49 5.21
CA LEU A 98 -47.75 5.06 4.59
C LEU A 98 -48.97 5.22 5.50
N GLY A 99 -48.75 5.18 6.82
CA GLY A 99 -49.82 5.18 7.81
C GLY A 99 -50.54 3.84 7.91
N PRO A 100 -51.42 3.67 8.92
CA PRO A 100 -52.14 2.42 9.12
C PRO A 100 -53.08 2.13 7.94
N PRO A 101 -53.25 0.85 7.55
CA PRO A 101 -54.16 0.49 6.47
C PRO A 101 -55.60 0.89 6.81
N LYS A 102 -56.39 1.27 5.80
CA LYS A 102 -57.79 1.71 5.96
C LYS A 102 -58.71 0.72 6.69
N SER A 103 -58.31 -0.54 6.84
CA SER A 103 -59.04 -1.56 7.59
C SER A 103 -58.79 -1.51 9.11
N ILE A 104 -57.78 -0.76 9.57
CA ILE A 104 -57.34 -0.67 10.97
C ILE A 104 -57.31 0.81 11.37
N PHE A 105 -58.46 1.48 11.30
CA PHE A 105 -58.57 2.86 11.81
C PHE A 105 -58.41 2.86 13.33
N GLY A 106 -57.45 3.63 13.85
CA GLY A 106 -57.34 3.95 15.28
C GLY A 106 -56.25 3.25 16.09
N ASN A 107 -55.38 2.43 15.50
CA ASN A 107 -54.27 1.83 16.25
C ASN A 107 -53.15 2.87 16.49
N ARG A 108 -53.02 3.34 17.74
CA ARG A 108 -51.98 4.31 18.15
C ARG A 108 -50.55 3.74 18.08
N ASN A 109 -50.40 2.42 18.01
CA ASN A 109 -49.09 1.73 18.06
C ASN A 109 -48.65 1.16 16.70
N PHE A 110 -49.14 1.72 15.59
CA PHE A 110 -48.71 1.31 14.24
C PHE A 110 -47.37 1.96 13.85
N PRO A 111 -46.42 1.23 13.24
CA PRO A 111 -46.43 -0.20 12.94
C PRO A 111 -46.00 -1.06 14.14
N THR A 112 -46.60 -2.25 14.27
CA THR A 112 -46.18 -3.29 15.22
C THR A 112 -45.05 -4.16 14.63
N ASP A 113 -44.34 -4.92 15.46
CA ASP A 113 -43.28 -5.84 14.98
C ASP A 113 -43.82 -6.87 13.97
N ALA A 114 -45.06 -7.33 14.17
CA ALA A 114 -45.74 -8.21 13.23
C ALA A 114 -46.01 -7.53 11.87
N ASP A 115 -46.37 -6.25 11.86
CA ASP A 115 -46.54 -5.48 10.63
C ASP A 115 -45.20 -5.31 9.88
N VAL A 116 -44.12 -5.08 10.62
CA VAL A 116 -42.76 -4.98 10.08
C VAL A 116 -42.34 -6.31 9.46
N GLN A 117 -42.52 -7.43 10.16
CA GLN A 117 -42.16 -8.75 9.65
C GLN A 117 -42.99 -9.13 8.41
N ALA A 118 -44.31 -8.91 8.44
CA ALA A 118 -45.18 -9.16 7.29
C ALA A 118 -44.76 -8.33 6.07
N MET A 119 -44.30 -7.09 6.28
CA MET A 119 -43.80 -6.24 5.22
C MET A 119 -42.42 -6.70 4.71
N GLN A 120 -41.52 -7.16 5.58
CA GLN A 120 -40.23 -7.76 5.19
C GLN A 120 -40.42 -9.00 4.29
N GLU A 121 -41.37 -9.87 4.62
CA GLU A 121 -41.73 -11.04 3.81
C GLU A 121 -42.38 -10.66 2.46
N ALA A 122 -43.03 -9.51 2.40
CA ALA A 122 -43.63 -8.97 1.19
C ALA A 122 -42.61 -8.32 0.23
N ILE A 123 -41.39 -8.04 0.69
CA ILE A 123 -40.31 -7.43 -0.10
C ILE A 123 -39.49 -8.51 -0.81
N SER A 124 -39.37 -8.38 -2.12
CA SER A 124 -38.53 -9.22 -2.98
C SER A 124 -37.62 -8.35 -3.82
N ILE A 125 -36.30 -8.57 -3.71
CA ILE A 125 -35.27 -7.84 -4.47
C ILE A 125 -34.46 -8.87 -5.26
N GLY A 126 -34.23 -8.61 -6.53
CA GLY A 126 -33.46 -9.49 -7.39
C GLY A 126 -32.95 -8.82 -8.65
N ALA A 127 -32.00 -9.49 -9.32
CA ALA A 127 -31.49 -9.05 -10.60
C ALA A 127 -32.49 -9.33 -11.74
N PRO A 128 -32.40 -8.61 -12.87
CA PRO A 128 -33.20 -8.88 -14.06
C PRO A 128 -33.15 -10.35 -14.48
N LYS A 129 -34.32 -10.91 -14.82
CA LYS A 129 -34.45 -12.27 -15.40
C LYS A 129 -33.85 -13.41 -14.54
N GLY A 130 -33.65 -13.18 -13.24
CA GLY A 130 -33.09 -14.19 -12.34
C GLY A 130 -31.59 -14.45 -12.55
N SER A 131 -30.85 -13.49 -13.12
CA SER A 131 -29.40 -13.58 -13.16
C SER A 131 -28.79 -13.52 -11.77
N GLU A 132 -27.55 -13.99 -11.63
CA GLU A 132 -26.82 -13.90 -10.36
C GLU A 132 -26.50 -12.43 -10.02
N LEU A 133 -26.52 -12.12 -8.72
CA LEU A 133 -26.07 -10.82 -8.22
C LEU A 133 -24.62 -10.56 -8.64
N GLY A 134 -24.31 -9.33 -9.01
CA GLY A 134 -22.98 -8.94 -9.52
C GLY A 134 -22.78 -9.12 -11.03
N THR A 135 -23.81 -9.51 -11.78
CA THR A 135 -23.75 -9.53 -13.26
C THR A 135 -24.26 -8.24 -13.92
N THR A 136 -25.18 -7.54 -13.27
CA THR A 136 -25.81 -6.31 -13.80
C THR A 136 -25.89 -5.23 -12.74
N GLU A 137 -25.74 -3.96 -13.12
CA GLU A 137 -25.86 -2.78 -12.23
C GLU A 137 -27.32 -2.46 -11.82
N VAL A 138 -28.30 -3.15 -12.44
CA VAL A 138 -29.74 -2.91 -12.21
C VAL A 138 -30.31 -3.96 -11.26
N LEU A 139 -31.02 -3.50 -10.23
CA LEU A 139 -31.85 -4.33 -9.35
C LEU A 139 -33.33 -4.00 -9.52
N TYR A 140 -34.20 -4.98 -9.31
CA TYR A 140 -35.64 -4.78 -9.19
C TYR A 140 -36.03 -4.95 -7.74
N LEU A 141 -36.53 -3.88 -7.12
CA LEU A 141 -37.19 -3.93 -5.83
C LEU A 141 -38.69 -4.09 -6.08
N SER A 142 -39.29 -5.11 -5.48
CA SER A 142 -40.70 -5.37 -5.63
C SER A 142 -41.37 -5.65 -4.30
N VAL A 143 -42.59 -5.13 -4.13
CA VAL A 143 -43.35 -5.26 -2.89
C VAL A 143 -44.76 -5.74 -3.18
N LYS A 144 -45.21 -6.72 -2.40
CA LYS A 144 -46.58 -7.25 -2.48
C LYS A 144 -47.57 -6.37 -1.70
N GLY A 145 -48.73 -6.13 -2.30
CA GLY A 145 -49.87 -5.41 -1.72
C GLY A 145 -51.20 -6.12 -2.00
N LYS A 146 -52.28 -5.73 -1.30
CA LYS A 146 -53.62 -6.30 -1.54
C LYS A 146 -54.31 -5.63 -2.72
N THR A 147 -53.95 -4.38 -3.00
CA THR A 147 -54.42 -3.60 -4.16
C THR A 147 -53.24 -3.07 -4.99
N PRO A 148 -53.44 -2.78 -6.28
CA PRO A 148 -52.41 -2.17 -7.13
C PRO A 148 -51.83 -0.89 -6.53
N ASP A 149 -52.69 0.04 -6.10
CA ASP A 149 -52.28 1.33 -5.54
C ASP A 149 -51.49 1.17 -4.24
N GLU A 150 -51.90 0.22 -3.39
CA GLU A 150 -51.18 -0.10 -2.16
C GLU A 150 -49.79 -0.68 -2.47
N ALA A 151 -49.66 -1.56 -3.47
CA ALA A 151 -48.37 -2.10 -3.87
C ALA A 151 -47.43 -1.01 -4.39
N ILE A 152 -47.95 -0.05 -5.18
CA ILE A 152 -47.19 1.12 -5.68
C ILE A 152 -46.75 2.00 -4.51
N ALA A 153 -47.66 2.34 -3.60
CA ALA A 153 -47.38 3.19 -2.45
C ALA A 153 -46.30 2.55 -1.55
N ARG A 154 -46.47 1.25 -1.25
CA ARG A 154 -45.50 0.44 -0.48
C ARG A 154 -44.11 0.43 -1.11
N THR A 155 -44.04 0.18 -2.41
CA THR A 155 -42.76 0.17 -3.15
C THR A 155 -42.11 1.55 -3.13
N THR A 156 -42.89 2.62 -3.36
CA THR A 156 -42.41 4.00 -3.32
C THR A 156 -41.82 4.35 -1.94
N ALA A 157 -42.56 4.08 -0.87
CA ALA A 157 -42.12 4.38 0.50
C ALA A 157 -40.87 3.60 0.90
N ILE A 158 -40.74 2.33 0.50
CA ILE A 158 -39.53 1.55 0.75
C ILE A 158 -38.35 2.14 -0.03
N CYS A 159 -38.52 2.51 -1.29
CA CYS A 159 -37.46 3.16 -2.07
C CYS A 159 -37.03 4.51 -1.48
N ASP A 160 -37.97 5.33 -0.98
CA ASP A 160 -37.67 6.59 -0.28
C ASP A 160 -36.84 6.36 0.97
N GLN A 161 -37.26 5.43 1.83
CA GLN A 161 -36.56 5.16 3.08
C GLN A 161 -35.22 4.46 2.87
N LEU A 162 -35.12 3.59 1.86
CA LEU A 162 -33.87 2.96 1.46
C LEU A 162 -32.84 4.01 1.00
N GLU A 163 -33.24 4.93 0.12
CA GLU A 163 -32.38 6.02 -0.36
C GLU A 163 -31.92 6.92 0.79
N ASN A 164 -32.84 7.30 1.69
CA ASN A 164 -32.51 8.08 2.88
C ASN A 164 -31.53 7.35 3.81
N HIS A 165 -31.72 6.05 4.03
CA HIS A 165 -30.87 5.27 4.94
C HIS A 165 -29.47 5.06 4.38
N LEU A 166 -29.37 4.71 3.09
CA LEU A 166 -28.07 4.59 2.40
C LEU A 166 -27.34 5.94 2.34
N GLY A 167 -28.07 7.04 2.13
CA GLY A 167 -27.50 8.39 2.22
C GLY A 167 -26.90 8.68 3.59
N LYS A 168 -27.60 8.33 4.69
CA LYS A 168 -27.09 8.46 6.06
C LYS A 168 -25.84 7.61 6.30
N LEU A 169 -25.88 6.34 5.89
CA LEU A 169 -24.75 5.41 6.05
C LEU A 169 -23.51 5.91 5.31
N ARG A 170 -23.68 6.40 4.07
CA ARG A 170 -22.59 6.99 3.29
C ARG A 170 -22.03 8.25 3.95
N ASN A 171 -22.88 9.17 4.38
CA ASN A 171 -22.43 10.40 5.04
C ASN A 171 -21.67 10.09 6.33
N ALA A 172 -22.16 9.15 7.14
CA ALA A 172 -21.47 8.69 8.34
C ALA A 172 -20.11 8.07 8.02
N ARG A 173 -20.02 7.25 6.97
CA ARG A 173 -18.78 6.64 6.50
C ARG A 173 -17.78 7.69 6.00
N ALA A 174 -18.22 8.65 5.18
CA ALA A 174 -17.38 9.74 4.68
C ALA A 174 -16.83 10.62 5.82
N GLY A 175 -17.67 10.96 6.80
CA GLY A 175 -17.25 11.68 8.00
C GLY A 175 -16.26 10.90 8.86
N SER A 176 -16.46 9.58 9.01
CA SER A 176 -15.52 8.71 9.73
C SER A 176 -14.15 8.65 9.05
N VAL A 177 -14.11 8.46 7.73
CA VAL A 177 -12.85 8.44 6.96
C VAL A 177 -12.13 9.79 7.06
N THR A 178 -12.86 10.89 6.96
CA THR A 178 -12.28 12.23 7.10
C THR A 178 -11.69 12.43 8.49
N THR A 179 -12.39 12.00 9.55
CA THR A 179 -11.91 12.07 10.94
C THR A 179 -10.62 11.25 11.15
N GLU A 180 -10.57 10.04 10.58
CA GLU A 180 -9.40 9.17 10.63
C GLU A 180 -8.19 9.78 9.90
N LEU A 181 -8.41 10.38 8.72
CA LEU A 181 -7.36 11.06 7.96
C LEU A 181 -6.89 12.35 8.66
N GLU A 182 -7.78 13.09 9.32
CA GLU A 182 -7.40 14.24 10.14
C GLU A 182 -6.51 13.82 11.32
N GLN A 183 -6.84 12.72 11.99
CA GLN A 183 -6.00 12.17 13.05
C GLN A 183 -4.64 11.70 12.52
N THR A 184 -4.63 11.04 11.36
CA THR A 184 -3.39 10.62 10.68
C THR A 184 -2.51 11.80 10.33
N LEU A 185 -3.08 12.87 9.76
CA LEU A 185 -2.36 14.11 9.47
C LEU A 185 -1.80 14.76 10.73
N LYS A 186 -2.58 14.79 11.82
CA LYS A 186 -2.14 15.34 13.11
C LYS A 186 -0.93 14.57 13.65
N LEU A 187 -0.96 13.24 13.60
CA LEU A 187 0.17 12.41 14.02
C LEU A 187 1.39 12.64 13.13
N ALA A 188 1.22 12.68 11.81
CA ALA A 188 2.31 12.96 10.86
C ALA A 188 2.96 14.33 11.10
N LEU A 189 2.18 15.37 11.43
CA LEU A 189 2.70 16.69 11.76
C LEU A 189 3.52 16.69 13.06
N VAL A 190 3.04 16.02 14.11
CA VAL A 190 3.78 15.87 15.37
C VAL A 190 5.12 15.16 15.13
N ASP A 191 5.09 14.14 14.29
CA ASP A 191 6.26 13.35 13.93
C ASP A 191 7.27 14.14 13.09
N LEU A 192 6.80 14.94 12.12
CA LEU A 192 7.64 15.88 11.38
C LEU A 192 8.27 16.91 12.32
N GLN A 193 7.50 17.45 13.27
CA GLN A 193 8.00 18.41 14.25
C GLN A 193 9.13 17.80 15.08
N LYS A 194 8.96 16.58 15.60
CA LYS A 194 10.01 15.87 16.37
C LYS A 194 11.30 15.70 15.57
N ALA A 195 11.21 15.28 14.31
CA ALA A 195 12.38 15.12 13.45
C ALA A 195 13.06 16.48 13.15
N THR A 196 12.26 17.52 12.94
CA THR A 196 12.75 18.88 12.73
C THR A 196 13.44 19.43 13.98
N ASP A 197 12.89 19.17 15.16
CA ASP A 197 13.47 19.57 16.45
C ASP A 197 14.81 18.86 16.68
N ALA A 198 14.87 17.55 16.39
CA ALA A 198 16.11 16.77 16.46
C ALA A 198 17.19 17.30 15.51
N LEU A 199 16.83 17.55 14.24
CA LEU A 199 17.73 18.18 13.26
C LEU A 199 18.21 19.54 13.77
N SER A 200 17.29 20.39 14.25
CA SER A 200 17.63 21.73 14.77
C SER A 200 18.55 21.69 15.98
N THR A 201 18.43 20.66 16.83
CA THR A 201 19.28 20.47 18.02
C THR A 201 20.70 20.16 17.58
N MET A 202 20.85 19.20 16.65
CA MET A 202 22.17 18.88 16.06
C MET A 202 22.77 20.10 15.34
N GLU A 203 21.98 20.86 14.58
CA GLU A 203 22.47 22.06 13.89
C GLU A 203 22.98 23.13 14.87
N ARG A 204 22.33 23.28 16.04
CA ARG A 204 22.78 24.17 17.11
C ARG A 204 24.05 23.68 17.79
N GLU A 205 24.18 22.37 18.01
CA GLU A 205 25.37 21.75 18.60
C GLU A 205 26.61 21.94 17.71
N VAL A 206 26.45 21.82 16.38
CA VAL A 206 27.53 22.05 15.41
C VAL A 206 27.91 23.54 15.32
N GLY A 207 26.93 24.44 15.43
CA GLY A 207 27.16 25.88 15.53
C GLY A 207 27.85 26.48 14.30
N ARG A 208 29.06 27.05 14.49
CA ARG A 208 29.79 27.79 13.44
C ARG A 208 30.19 26.94 12.23
N ASP A 209 30.32 25.63 12.43
CA ASP A 209 30.81 24.70 11.40
C ASP A 209 29.67 24.02 10.61
N LEU A 210 28.42 24.46 10.83
CA LEU A 210 27.23 23.89 10.20
C LEU A 210 27.26 23.99 8.67
N ALA A 211 27.78 25.09 8.13
CA ALA A 211 27.92 25.26 6.70
C ALA A 211 28.80 24.16 6.08
N GLU A 212 29.89 23.79 6.76
CA GLU A 212 30.77 22.72 6.31
C GLU A 212 30.07 21.35 6.42
N LEU A 213 29.35 21.09 7.51
CA LEU A 213 28.60 19.83 7.66
C LEU A 213 27.57 19.65 6.54
N ARG A 214 26.86 20.72 6.16
CA ARG A 214 25.90 20.71 5.04
C ARG A 214 26.59 20.44 3.70
N VAL A 215 27.73 21.08 3.44
CA VAL A 215 28.54 20.85 2.23
C VAL A 215 29.05 19.41 2.18
N LEU A 216 29.49 18.86 3.31
CA LEU A 216 29.90 17.46 3.41
C LEU A 216 28.74 16.50 3.13
N ASN A 217 27.53 16.83 3.55
CA ASN A 217 26.35 16.00 3.30
C ASN A 217 25.89 16.04 1.83
N GLN A 218 25.91 17.23 1.21
CA GLN A 218 25.51 17.41 -0.19
C GLN A 218 26.58 16.85 -1.15
N SER A 219 26.45 15.58 -1.51
CA SER A 219 27.04 14.91 -2.69
C SER A 219 28.34 15.50 -3.24
N GLY A 220 29.40 15.52 -2.43
CA GLY A 220 30.80 15.29 -2.83
C GLY A 220 31.51 16.28 -3.74
N THR A 221 30.89 17.37 -4.19
CA THR A 221 31.49 18.33 -5.15
C THR A 221 31.65 19.75 -4.63
N GLY A 222 31.11 20.05 -3.44
CA GLY A 222 31.35 21.34 -2.79
C GLY A 222 32.72 21.37 -2.12
N GLU A 223 33.57 22.31 -2.53
CA GLU A 223 34.80 22.63 -1.81
C GLU A 223 34.42 23.47 -0.58
N GLY A 224 34.53 22.88 0.61
CA GLY A 224 34.17 23.54 1.86
C GLY A 224 35.20 24.58 2.31
N ASN A 225 34.76 25.58 3.07
CA ASN A 225 35.60 26.68 3.55
C ASN A 225 36.75 26.17 4.43
N LEU A 226 36.48 25.19 5.29
CA LEU A 226 37.50 24.59 6.16
C LEU A 226 38.56 23.84 5.35
N ARG A 227 38.14 23.15 4.29
CA ARG A 227 39.03 22.39 3.41
C ARG A 227 39.91 23.33 2.56
N SER A 228 39.34 24.43 2.08
CA SER A 228 40.07 25.49 1.38
C SER A 228 41.11 26.15 2.29
N ALA A 229 40.72 26.54 3.52
CA ALA A 229 41.62 27.09 4.52
C ALA A 229 42.77 26.11 4.87
N LEU A 230 42.47 24.82 5.02
CA LEU A 230 43.49 23.80 5.26
C LEU A 230 44.50 23.70 4.10
N ASN A 231 44.03 23.78 2.86
CA ASN A 231 44.92 23.75 1.69
C ASN A 231 45.79 25.01 1.60
N GLN A 232 45.24 26.18 1.96
CA GLN A 232 46.00 27.42 2.04
C GLN A 232 47.09 27.33 3.12
N VAL A 233 46.73 26.92 4.34
CA VAL A 233 47.69 26.74 5.44
C VAL A 233 48.78 25.74 5.07
N LYS A 234 48.44 24.61 4.43
CA LYS A 234 49.44 23.65 3.94
C LYS A 234 50.41 24.25 2.91
N THR A 235 49.93 25.16 2.08
CA THR A 235 50.78 25.87 1.10
C THR A 235 51.72 26.83 1.81
N GLU A 236 51.22 27.60 2.79
CA GLU A 236 52.03 28.49 3.61
C GLU A 236 53.07 27.73 4.44
N ILE A 237 52.72 26.57 5.02
CA ILE A 237 53.66 25.69 5.73
C ILE A 237 54.82 25.28 4.82
N ARG A 238 54.53 24.83 3.59
CA ARG A 238 55.58 24.45 2.63
C ARG A 238 56.50 25.62 2.30
N GLN A 239 55.94 26.82 2.14
CA GLN A 239 56.72 28.02 1.89
C GLN A 239 57.64 28.35 3.08
N ARG A 240 57.11 28.35 4.31
CA ARG A 240 57.90 28.60 5.54
C ARG A 240 58.95 27.52 5.79
N GLN A 241 58.67 26.26 5.48
CA GLN A 241 59.66 25.18 5.57
C GLN A 241 60.83 25.42 4.61
N SER A 242 60.54 25.81 3.37
CA SER A 242 61.59 26.18 2.42
C SER A 242 62.42 27.37 2.92
N GLU A 243 61.78 28.38 3.51
CA GLU A 243 62.49 29.52 4.12
C GLU A 243 63.39 29.08 5.29
N VAL A 244 62.92 28.20 6.19
CA VAL A 244 63.73 27.62 7.27
C VAL A 244 64.96 26.92 6.72
N GLU A 245 64.82 26.06 5.71
CA GLU A 245 65.94 25.38 5.07
C GLU A 245 66.95 26.37 4.48
N THR A 246 66.48 27.45 3.84
CA THR A 246 67.39 28.49 3.29
C THR A 246 68.14 29.25 4.38
N HIS A 247 67.48 29.57 5.50
CA HIS A 247 68.11 30.22 6.65
C HIS A 247 69.11 29.30 7.36
N GLU A 248 68.81 28.01 7.48
CA GLU A 248 69.75 27.02 8.04
C GLU A 248 71.00 26.87 7.16
N GLN A 249 70.83 26.76 5.85
CA GLN A 249 71.94 26.71 4.90
C GLN A 249 72.77 27.99 4.95
N LEU A 250 72.13 29.16 4.96
CA LEU A 250 72.82 30.44 5.08
C LEU A 250 73.62 30.52 6.38
N LYS A 251 73.02 30.14 7.51
CA LYS A 251 73.69 30.10 8.81
C LYS A 251 74.91 29.19 8.79
N GLN A 252 74.81 27.99 8.23
CA GLN A 252 75.94 27.06 8.12
C GLN A 252 77.11 27.67 7.34
N VAL A 253 76.83 28.29 6.19
CA VAL A 253 77.85 28.94 5.37
C VAL A 253 78.47 30.15 6.09
N LEU A 254 77.67 30.97 6.78
CA LEU A 254 78.17 32.10 7.55
C LEU A 254 79.08 31.67 8.72
N ILE A 255 78.75 30.56 9.40
CA ILE A 255 79.58 29.98 10.45
C ILE A 255 80.92 29.48 9.87
N ALA A 256 80.88 28.79 8.73
CA ALA A 256 82.08 28.29 8.06
C ALA A 256 82.99 29.46 7.59
N ALA A 257 82.39 30.49 6.99
CA ALA A 257 83.07 31.73 6.60
C ALA A 257 83.68 32.50 7.79
N ASN A 258 83.08 32.44 8.98
CA ASN A 258 83.63 33.08 10.17
C ASN A 258 84.92 32.39 10.64
N GLN A 259 85.05 31.07 10.41
CA GLN A 259 86.28 30.31 10.68
C GLN A 259 87.33 30.56 9.58
N ASN A 260 86.92 30.51 8.31
CA ASN A 260 87.77 30.70 7.14
C ASN A 260 87.22 31.81 6.22
N PRO A 261 87.75 33.04 6.28
CA PRO A 261 87.26 34.16 5.47
C PRO A 261 87.32 33.92 3.96
N ASP A 262 88.16 33.00 3.49
CA ASP A 262 88.26 32.65 2.06
C ASP A 262 87.09 31.77 1.58
N GLU A 263 86.36 31.09 2.47
CA GLU A 263 85.18 30.30 2.12
C GLU A 263 83.98 31.17 1.68
N LEU A 264 83.95 32.45 2.08
CA LEU A 264 82.99 33.45 1.55
C LEU A 264 83.09 33.62 0.04
N LEU A 265 84.22 33.30 -0.57
CA LEU A 265 84.37 33.40 -2.02
C LEU A 265 83.51 32.37 -2.76
N ALA A 266 83.26 31.20 -2.15
CA ALA A 266 82.49 30.10 -2.70
C ALA A 266 80.96 30.20 -2.46
N MET A 267 80.52 31.20 -1.69
CA MET A 267 79.11 31.35 -1.33
C MET A 267 78.25 31.77 -2.56
N PRO A 268 77.05 31.16 -2.76
CA PRO A 268 76.17 31.51 -3.87
C PRO A 268 75.73 32.98 -3.89
N SER A 269 75.56 33.56 -5.07
CA SER A 269 75.15 34.96 -5.26
C SER A 269 73.78 35.30 -4.65
N SER A 270 72.88 34.32 -4.54
CA SER A 270 71.56 34.46 -3.89
C SER A 270 71.69 34.76 -2.39
N MET A 271 72.71 34.22 -1.72
CA MET A 271 72.94 34.43 -0.28
C MET A 271 73.51 35.82 0.03
N PHE A 272 74.19 36.46 -0.93
CA PHE A 272 74.65 37.85 -0.80
C PHE A 272 73.54 38.87 -1.04
N ALA A 273 72.46 38.50 -1.74
CA ALA A 273 71.33 39.39 -1.97
C ALA A 273 70.61 39.76 -0.66
N ALA A 274 70.60 38.84 0.30
CA ALA A 274 70.04 39.06 1.63
C ALA A 274 70.92 39.98 2.50
N GLN A 275 72.23 40.12 2.20
CA GLN A 275 73.17 40.85 3.04
C GLN A 275 74.16 41.72 2.23
N PRO A 276 73.77 42.95 1.86
CA PRO A 276 74.58 43.85 1.03
C PRO A 276 75.91 44.26 1.69
N ALA A 277 75.96 44.31 3.02
CA ALA A 277 77.17 44.63 3.78
C ALA A 277 78.25 43.56 3.60
N LEU A 278 77.89 42.28 3.69
CA LEU A 278 78.81 41.16 3.44
C LEU A 278 79.35 41.16 2.02
N LYS A 279 78.51 41.49 1.03
CA LYS A 279 78.96 41.62 -0.36
C LYS A 279 80.04 42.69 -0.51
N ARG A 280 79.83 43.89 0.08
CA ARG A 280 80.82 44.98 0.04
C ARG A 280 82.13 44.60 0.73
N LEU A 281 82.06 43.87 1.84
CA LEU A 281 83.25 43.43 2.58
C LEU A 281 84.00 42.32 1.84
N LYS A 282 83.29 41.42 1.15
CA LYS A 282 83.89 40.45 0.24
C LYS A 282 84.65 41.14 -0.89
N ASP A 283 84.02 42.09 -1.57
CA ASP A 283 84.66 42.85 -2.66
C ASP A 283 85.90 43.61 -2.12
N GLY A 284 85.78 44.25 -0.95
CA GLY A 284 86.89 44.93 -0.29
C GLY A 284 88.04 44.01 0.15
N LEU A 285 87.73 42.78 0.57
CA LEU A 285 88.74 41.77 0.90
C LEU A 285 89.48 41.31 -0.36
N VAL A 286 88.75 41.05 -1.45
CA VAL A 286 89.35 40.69 -2.74
C VAL A 286 90.28 41.80 -3.23
N ASP A 287 89.84 43.06 -3.16
CA ASP A 287 90.66 44.22 -3.54
C ASP A 287 91.91 44.36 -2.66
N ALA A 288 91.80 44.13 -1.35
CA ALA A 288 92.94 44.15 -0.44
C ALA A 288 93.92 43.01 -0.73
N GLN A 289 93.44 41.79 -0.97
CA GLN A 289 94.26 40.62 -1.32
C GLN A 289 95.00 40.82 -2.64
N LEU A 290 94.33 41.38 -3.67
CA LEU A 290 94.94 41.71 -4.96
C LEU A 290 96.07 42.74 -4.77
N ARG A 291 95.82 43.82 -4.02
CA ARG A 291 96.84 44.84 -3.72
C ARG A 291 98.04 44.26 -2.95
N THR A 292 97.81 43.42 -1.94
CA THR A 292 98.88 42.76 -1.21
C THR A 292 99.68 41.83 -2.12
N SER A 293 99.01 41.07 -2.99
CA SER A 293 99.65 40.14 -3.93
C SER A 293 100.50 40.88 -4.97
N ASP A 294 99.98 41.95 -5.55
CA ASP A 294 100.69 42.81 -6.52
C ASP A 294 101.95 43.43 -5.91
N LEU A 295 101.85 43.93 -4.68
CA LEU A 295 102.98 44.54 -3.97
C LEU A 295 104.03 43.51 -3.56
N LYS A 296 103.62 42.32 -3.09
CA LYS A 296 104.54 41.21 -2.78
C LYS A 296 105.24 40.67 -4.02
N GLY A 297 104.61 40.72 -5.19
CA GLY A 297 105.24 40.34 -6.46
C GLY A 297 106.31 41.33 -6.94
N LYS A 298 106.21 42.61 -6.54
CA LYS A 298 107.10 43.69 -6.99
C LYS A 298 108.14 44.11 -5.94
N MET A 299 107.89 43.86 -4.66
CA MET A 299 108.68 44.38 -3.53
C MET A 299 109.00 43.29 -2.52
N SER A 300 110.08 43.48 -1.75
CA SER A 300 110.45 42.55 -0.69
C SER A 300 109.44 42.59 0.47
N PRO A 301 109.26 41.48 1.22
CA PRO A 301 108.31 41.40 2.34
C PRO A 301 108.52 42.47 3.43
N GLY A 302 109.73 43.02 3.54
CA GLY A 302 110.09 44.04 4.53
C GLY A 302 109.71 45.48 4.16
N HIS A 303 109.32 45.75 2.90
CA HIS A 303 109.05 47.09 2.39
C HIS A 303 107.86 47.76 3.11
N PRO A 304 107.91 49.05 3.46
CA PRO A 304 106.85 49.74 4.22
C PRO A 304 105.47 49.65 3.55
N LEU A 305 105.41 49.73 2.21
CA LEU A 305 104.14 49.58 1.47
C LEU A 305 103.55 48.17 1.55
N VAL A 306 104.38 47.12 1.56
CA VAL A 306 103.91 45.73 1.72
C VAL A 306 103.36 45.53 3.14
N LYS A 307 104.04 46.06 4.16
CA LYS A 307 103.56 46.04 5.54
C LYS A 307 102.24 46.79 5.71
N ALA A 308 102.11 47.97 5.11
CA ALA A 308 100.88 48.75 5.15
C ALA A 308 99.72 48.03 4.45
N ALA A 309 99.96 47.41 3.29
CA ALA A 309 98.96 46.60 2.59
C ALA A 309 98.53 45.37 3.40
N MET A 310 99.47 44.66 4.03
CA MET A 310 99.16 43.55 4.93
C MET A 310 98.34 43.97 6.15
N GLN A 311 98.66 45.13 6.75
CA GLN A 311 97.88 45.69 7.87
C GLN A 311 96.47 46.08 7.44
N ALA A 312 96.31 46.69 6.25
CA ALA A 312 95.01 47.03 5.70
C ALA A 312 94.17 45.78 5.40
N GLU A 313 94.77 44.74 4.81
CA GLU A 313 94.11 43.46 4.57
C GLU A 313 93.65 42.80 5.88
N GLU A 314 94.50 42.78 6.91
CA GLU A 314 94.15 42.22 8.22
C GLU A 314 93.03 43.03 8.91
N ALA A 315 93.03 44.36 8.77
CA ALA A 315 91.94 45.21 9.26
C ALA A 315 90.61 44.92 8.54
N VAL A 316 90.64 44.72 7.21
CA VAL A 316 89.46 44.30 6.44
C VAL A 316 88.97 42.92 6.89
N ARG A 317 89.87 41.95 7.14
CA ARG A 317 89.50 40.63 7.68
C ARG A 317 88.88 40.73 9.08
N ALA A 318 89.41 41.58 9.96
CA ALA A 318 88.87 41.78 11.30
C ALA A 318 87.45 42.37 11.26
N ASN A 319 87.24 43.39 10.41
CA ASN A 319 85.91 43.96 10.19
C ASN A 319 84.94 42.94 9.60
N LEU A 320 85.39 42.15 8.61
CA LEU A 320 84.60 41.07 8.01
C LEU A 320 84.17 40.02 9.06
N ARG A 321 85.06 39.62 9.98
CA ARG A 321 84.70 38.70 11.08
C ARG A 321 83.65 39.28 12.01
N SER A 322 83.76 40.56 12.38
CA SER A 322 82.76 41.23 13.23
C SER A 322 81.39 41.27 12.54
N GLU A 323 81.37 41.58 11.24
CA GLU A 323 80.15 41.66 10.45
C GLU A 323 79.55 40.27 10.17
N LEU A 324 80.38 39.24 9.98
CA LEU A 324 79.93 37.85 9.92
C LEU A 324 79.30 37.39 11.24
N ALA A 325 79.87 37.74 12.38
CA ALA A 325 79.29 37.43 13.68
C ALA A 325 77.92 38.10 13.87
N ALA A 326 77.79 39.37 13.47
CA ALA A 326 76.50 40.08 13.47
C ALA A 326 75.49 39.44 12.50
N ALA A 327 75.95 39.05 11.29
CA ALA A 327 75.15 38.37 10.28
C ALA A 327 74.61 37.01 10.77
N VAL A 328 75.44 36.22 11.47
CA VAL A 328 75.00 34.96 12.11
C VAL A 328 73.91 35.24 13.14
N GLY A 329 74.08 36.25 13.99
CA GLY A 329 73.08 36.63 14.99
C GLY A 329 71.75 37.09 14.38
N SER A 330 71.80 37.85 13.28
CA SER A 330 70.60 38.23 12.52
C SER A 330 69.92 37.00 11.92
N CYS A 331 70.69 36.11 11.28
CA CYS A 331 70.15 34.90 10.67
C CYS A 331 69.52 33.96 11.71
N ASP A 332 70.08 33.89 12.92
CA ASP A 332 69.50 33.14 14.04
C ASP A 332 68.18 33.74 14.51
N THR A 333 68.09 35.06 14.53
CA THR A 333 66.85 35.76 14.89
C THR A 333 65.76 35.51 13.84
N ASP A 334 66.10 35.61 12.55
CA ASP A 334 65.18 35.34 11.45
C ASP A 334 64.73 33.88 11.42
N LEU A 335 65.65 32.94 11.65
CA LEU A 335 65.35 31.52 11.78
C LEU A 335 64.37 31.27 12.94
N GLN A 336 64.60 31.86 14.11
CA GLN A 336 63.69 31.72 15.25
C GLN A 336 62.29 32.30 14.96
N VAL A 337 62.22 33.45 14.28
CA VAL A 337 60.93 34.04 13.88
C VAL A 337 60.18 33.11 12.93
N THR A 338 60.88 32.59 11.91
CA THR A 338 60.29 31.69 10.91
C THR A 338 59.84 30.37 11.54
N LEU A 339 60.63 29.79 12.45
CA LEU A 339 60.26 28.59 13.21
C LEU A 339 59.01 28.82 14.10
N ARG A 340 58.88 29.99 14.72
CA ARG A 340 57.67 30.34 15.50
C ARG A 340 56.43 30.46 14.61
N GLN A 341 56.58 31.09 13.44
CA GLN A 341 55.50 31.19 12.45
C GLN A 341 55.10 29.80 11.93
N LEU A 342 56.09 28.95 11.59
CA LEU A 342 55.86 27.58 11.16
C LEU A 342 55.10 26.79 12.24
N LYS A 343 55.51 26.88 13.49
CA LYS A 343 54.80 26.25 14.61
C LYS A 343 53.34 26.71 14.68
N SER A 344 53.09 28.03 14.62
CA SER A 344 51.73 28.56 14.64
C SER A 344 50.88 28.05 13.47
N LEU A 345 51.45 27.90 12.27
CA LEU A 345 50.73 27.36 11.11
C LEU A 345 50.44 25.87 11.26
N THR A 346 51.38 25.09 11.81
CA THR A 346 51.16 23.67 12.13
C THR A 346 50.06 23.50 13.18
N ASP A 347 50.07 24.32 14.24
CA ASP A 347 49.01 24.31 15.27
C ASP A 347 47.63 24.64 14.65
N GLN A 348 47.57 25.57 13.69
CA GLN A 348 46.35 25.87 12.93
C GLN A 348 45.92 24.73 12.01
N GLN A 349 46.88 24.05 11.36
CA GLN A 349 46.61 22.89 10.54
C GLN A 349 45.96 21.77 11.37
N ASP A 350 46.49 21.50 12.55
CA ASP A 350 45.99 20.47 13.45
C ASP A 350 44.56 20.79 13.94
N ASP A 351 44.28 22.05 14.34
CA ASP A 351 42.91 22.51 14.69
C ASP A 351 41.92 22.28 13.53
N LEU A 352 42.30 22.67 12.31
CA LEU A 352 41.46 22.51 11.13
C LEU A 352 41.20 21.03 10.82
N GLN A 353 42.21 20.17 10.98
CA GLN A 353 42.08 18.73 10.76
C GLN A 353 41.20 18.07 11.83
N GLU A 354 41.35 18.45 13.09
CA GLU A 354 40.51 17.96 14.19
C GLU A 354 39.03 18.34 13.97
N ARG A 355 38.77 19.59 13.60
CA ARG A 355 37.42 20.07 13.28
C ARG A 355 36.82 19.34 12.08
N LEU A 356 37.58 19.13 11.00
CA LEU A 356 37.10 18.33 9.86
C LEU A 356 36.82 16.88 10.26
N GLY A 357 37.63 16.30 11.15
CA GLY A 357 37.44 14.96 11.68
C GLY A 357 36.15 14.82 12.51
N SER A 358 35.88 15.79 13.39
CA SER A 358 34.65 15.79 14.20
C SER A 358 33.39 15.94 13.34
N LEU A 359 33.42 16.82 12.33
CA LEU A 359 32.32 16.98 11.37
C LEU A 359 32.09 15.73 10.52
N ALA A 360 33.16 15.04 10.11
CA ALA A 360 33.05 13.79 9.38
C ALA A 360 32.37 12.69 10.23
N GLY A 361 32.61 12.67 11.54
CA GLY A 361 31.92 11.80 12.49
C GLY A 361 30.41 12.07 12.58
N LEU A 362 30.03 13.36 12.65
CA LEU A 362 28.62 13.79 12.74
C LEU A 362 27.85 13.66 11.42
N ARG A 363 28.55 13.53 10.28
CA ARG A 363 27.94 13.49 8.95
C ARG A 363 26.89 12.40 8.80
N ALA A 364 27.16 11.20 9.30
CA ALA A 364 26.24 10.07 9.14
C ALA A 364 24.91 10.33 9.87
N GLU A 365 24.98 10.82 11.10
CA GLU A 365 23.80 11.14 11.90
C GLU A 365 23.02 12.33 11.32
N TYR A 366 23.73 13.36 10.85
CA TYR A 366 23.12 14.49 10.15
C TYR A 366 22.38 14.05 8.89
N ALA A 367 22.99 13.17 8.08
CA ALA A 367 22.36 12.63 6.87
C ALA A 367 21.06 11.87 7.20
N VAL A 368 21.05 11.08 8.27
CA VAL A 368 19.84 10.37 8.74
C VAL A 368 18.75 11.37 9.12
N LEU A 369 19.06 12.40 9.91
CA LEU A 369 18.08 13.40 10.33
C LEU A 369 17.51 14.22 9.16
N VAL A 370 18.35 14.59 8.19
CA VAL A 370 17.90 15.28 6.97
C VAL A 370 16.94 14.40 6.17
N ASN A 371 17.30 13.13 5.95
CA ASN A 371 16.45 12.18 5.23
C ASN A 371 15.13 11.93 5.97
N ASP A 372 15.16 11.84 7.31
CA ASP A 372 13.96 11.67 8.14
C ASP A 372 13.00 12.86 8.00
N VAL A 373 13.52 14.09 8.02
CA VAL A 373 12.72 15.31 7.81
C VAL A 373 12.12 15.31 6.40
N GLU A 374 12.88 14.95 5.37
CA GLU A 374 12.39 14.85 3.99
C GLU A 374 11.28 13.79 3.86
N GLN A 375 11.51 12.58 4.37
CA GLN A 375 10.54 11.50 4.35
C GLN A 375 9.24 11.87 5.08
N ARG A 376 9.34 12.47 6.27
CA ARG A 376 8.17 12.90 7.04
C ARG A 376 7.44 14.06 6.38
N THR A 377 8.15 14.94 5.69
CA THR A 377 7.54 16.01 4.88
C THR A 377 6.70 15.42 3.75
N ASN A 378 7.21 14.40 3.07
CA ASN A 378 6.47 13.69 2.01
C ASN A 378 5.22 12.99 2.56
N ILE A 379 5.30 12.35 3.74
CA ILE A 379 4.14 11.72 4.40
C ILE A 379 3.07 12.77 4.75
N VAL A 380 3.46 13.92 5.30
CA VAL A 380 2.54 15.01 5.60
C VAL A 380 1.86 15.52 4.33
N GLN A 381 2.61 15.66 3.24
CA GLN A 381 2.06 16.13 1.96
C GLN A 381 1.05 15.13 1.39
N GLN A 382 1.35 13.83 1.44
CA GLN A 382 0.43 12.77 1.03
C GLN A 382 -0.84 12.77 1.90
N ALA A 383 -0.70 12.83 3.23
CA ALA A 383 -1.84 12.87 4.15
C ALA A 383 -2.75 14.10 3.91
N LYS A 384 -2.17 15.26 3.58
CA LYS A 384 -2.95 16.45 3.17
C LYS A 384 -3.73 16.22 1.89
N GLN A 385 -3.11 15.58 0.89
CA GLN A 385 -3.75 15.27 -0.38
C GLN A 385 -4.90 14.26 -0.20
N ASP A 386 -4.68 13.23 0.62
CA ASP A 386 -5.70 12.22 0.94
C ASP A 386 -6.87 12.85 1.69
N LEU A 387 -6.60 13.71 2.68
CA LEU A 387 -7.64 14.45 3.41
C LEU A 387 -8.42 15.39 2.49
N ALA A 388 -7.74 16.12 1.60
CA ALA A 388 -8.40 17.00 0.63
C ALA A 388 -9.31 16.20 -0.32
N SER A 389 -8.84 15.03 -0.77
CA SER A 389 -9.62 14.11 -1.62
C SER A 389 -10.82 13.52 -0.90
N ALA A 390 -10.67 13.16 0.39
CA ALA A 390 -11.76 12.69 1.22
C ALA A 390 -12.83 13.76 1.45
N ARG A 391 -12.43 15.00 1.74
CA ARG A 391 -13.36 16.14 1.87
C ARG A 391 -14.09 16.47 0.57
N ALA A 392 -13.39 16.40 -0.56
CA ALA A 392 -14.03 16.53 -1.86
C ALA A 392 -15.10 15.45 -2.07
N THR A 393 -14.77 14.19 -1.73
CA THR A 393 -15.69 13.05 -1.79
C THR A 393 -16.88 13.24 -0.85
N GLU A 394 -16.65 13.71 0.38
CA GLU A 394 -17.69 14.03 1.35
C GLU A 394 -18.66 15.08 0.80
N SER A 395 -18.17 16.19 0.23
CA SER A 395 -19.05 17.20 -0.38
C SER A 395 -19.85 16.63 -1.56
N SER A 396 -19.23 15.79 -2.40
CA SER A 396 -19.90 15.14 -3.53
C SER A 396 -20.95 14.12 -3.07
N SER A 397 -20.73 13.49 -1.91
CA SER A 397 -21.66 12.54 -1.29
C SER A 397 -22.92 13.23 -0.78
N GLN A 398 -22.87 14.54 -0.50
CA GLN A 398 -24.10 15.27 -0.16
C GLN A 398 -24.97 15.55 -1.40
N ALA A 399 -24.37 15.56 -2.61
CA ALA A 399 -25.06 15.94 -3.84
C ALA A 399 -25.54 14.76 -4.70
N ALA A 400 -24.83 13.62 -4.71
CA ALA A 400 -25.16 12.48 -5.58
C ALA A 400 -25.99 11.41 -4.85
N SER A 401 -27.01 10.82 -5.49
CA SER A 401 -27.73 9.66 -4.93
C SER A 401 -27.06 8.33 -5.33
N LEU A 402 -26.94 7.39 -4.39
CA LEU A 402 -26.36 6.05 -4.59
C LEU A 402 -27.23 5.16 -5.49
N ILE A 403 -28.54 5.36 -5.42
CA ILE A 403 -29.52 4.60 -6.16
C ILE A 403 -30.26 5.57 -7.08
N THR A 404 -30.11 5.37 -8.38
CA THR A 404 -30.92 6.10 -9.36
C THR A 404 -32.18 5.30 -9.65
N ARG A 405 -33.35 5.88 -9.35
CA ARG A 405 -34.63 5.24 -9.66
C ARG A 405 -34.92 5.34 -11.15
N PHE A 406 -35.19 4.21 -11.78
CA PHE A 406 -35.60 4.17 -13.16
C PHE A 406 -37.12 4.02 -13.21
N GLN A 407 -37.81 5.09 -13.61
CA GLN A 407 -39.28 5.21 -13.69
C GLN A 407 -40.01 5.10 -12.33
N LYS A 408 -41.33 5.35 -12.35
CA LYS A 408 -42.22 5.12 -11.19
C LYS A 408 -42.47 3.61 -11.02
N PRO A 409 -42.81 3.12 -9.81
CA PRO A 409 -43.16 1.71 -9.64
C PRO A 409 -44.29 1.29 -10.58
N GLN A 410 -44.12 0.16 -11.24
CA GLN A 410 -45.10 -0.42 -12.16
C GLN A 410 -45.72 -1.67 -11.55
N VAL A 411 -47.02 -1.87 -11.75
CA VAL A 411 -47.75 -3.06 -11.33
C VAL A 411 -47.95 -3.95 -12.56
N GLY A 412 -47.79 -5.26 -12.40
CA GLY A 412 -48.07 -6.20 -13.48
C GLY A 412 -49.57 -6.25 -13.84
N ASP A 413 -49.88 -6.59 -15.09
CA ASP A 413 -51.26 -6.60 -15.61
C ASP A 413 -52.18 -7.66 -14.95
N SER A 414 -51.61 -8.60 -14.21
CA SER A 414 -52.32 -9.68 -13.52
C SER A 414 -51.83 -9.86 -12.07
N PRO A 415 -52.71 -10.27 -11.14
CA PRO A 415 -52.32 -10.57 -9.77
C PRO A 415 -51.33 -11.74 -9.72
N VAL A 416 -50.44 -11.72 -8.73
CA VAL A 416 -49.38 -12.72 -8.55
C VAL A 416 -49.97 -14.02 -7.97
N GLY A 417 -49.80 -15.12 -8.71
CA GLY A 417 -50.21 -16.47 -8.30
C GLY A 417 -50.95 -17.22 -9.41
N PRO A 418 -51.23 -18.53 -9.23
CA PRO A 418 -52.05 -19.27 -10.17
C PRO A 418 -53.42 -18.61 -10.26
N GLY A 419 -53.85 -18.32 -11.49
CA GLY A 419 -55.15 -17.71 -11.75
C GLY A 419 -56.27 -18.57 -11.15
N ARG A 420 -57.41 -17.96 -10.82
CA ARG A 420 -58.56 -18.68 -10.27
C ARG A 420 -58.96 -19.87 -11.15
N VAL A 421 -58.86 -19.71 -12.48
CA VAL A 421 -59.10 -20.76 -13.48
C VAL A 421 -58.08 -21.91 -13.34
N THR A 422 -56.80 -21.62 -13.14
CA THR A 422 -55.75 -22.63 -12.96
C THR A 422 -55.97 -23.44 -11.68
N ILE A 423 -56.36 -22.79 -10.57
CA ILE A 423 -56.66 -23.48 -9.30
C ILE A 423 -57.84 -24.44 -9.47
N VAL A 424 -58.93 -23.96 -10.08
CA VAL A 424 -60.11 -24.80 -10.35
C VAL A 424 -59.76 -25.94 -11.30
N GLY A 425 -58.95 -25.70 -12.33
CA GLY A 425 -58.47 -26.72 -13.26
C GLY A 425 -57.62 -27.80 -12.58
N ILE A 426 -56.69 -27.43 -11.69
CA ILE A 426 -55.90 -28.37 -10.89
C ILE A 426 -56.81 -29.17 -9.96
N GLY A 427 -57.78 -28.52 -9.30
CA GLY A 427 -58.76 -29.19 -8.44
C GLY A 427 -59.58 -30.23 -9.21
N LEU A 428 -59.97 -29.91 -10.45
CA LEU A 428 -60.70 -30.81 -11.33
C LEU A 428 -59.84 -32.00 -11.77
N ILE A 429 -58.61 -31.77 -12.23
CA ILE A 429 -57.69 -32.85 -12.63
C ILE A 429 -57.32 -33.73 -11.43
N GLY A 430 -56.98 -33.13 -10.30
CA GLY A 430 -56.69 -33.84 -9.06
C GLY A 430 -57.89 -34.65 -8.56
N GLY A 431 -59.09 -34.08 -8.68
CA GLY A 431 -60.35 -34.77 -8.41
C GLY A 431 -60.56 -36.00 -9.31
N LEU A 432 -60.38 -35.85 -10.63
CA LEU A 432 -60.50 -36.94 -11.61
C LEU A 432 -59.50 -38.06 -11.33
N MET A 433 -58.24 -37.72 -11.03
CA MET A 433 -57.19 -38.69 -10.71
C MET A 433 -57.47 -39.43 -9.41
N THR A 434 -57.91 -38.71 -8.37
CA THR A 434 -58.28 -39.31 -7.09
C THR A 434 -59.47 -40.23 -7.25
N GLY A 435 -60.51 -39.80 -7.98
CA GLY A 435 -61.67 -40.64 -8.29
C GLY A 435 -61.27 -41.89 -9.06
N ALA A 436 -60.37 -41.77 -10.06
CA ALA A 436 -59.94 -42.91 -10.87
C ALA A 436 -59.14 -43.92 -10.03
N GLY A 437 -58.26 -43.42 -9.15
CA GLY A 437 -57.56 -44.25 -8.17
C GLY A 437 -58.51 -44.98 -7.22
N LEU A 438 -59.59 -44.32 -6.78
CA LEU A 438 -60.61 -44.92 -5.90
C LEU A 438 -61.39 -46.02 -6.61
N VAL A 439 -61.76 -45.81 -7.88
CA VAL A 439 -62.37 -46.85 -8.72
C VAL A 439 -61.42 -48.04 -8.87
N PHE A 440 -60.13 -47.81 -9.06
CA PHE A 440 -59.14 -48.89 -9.19
C PHE A 440 -58.93 -49.67 -7.87
N LEU A 441 -59.08 -49.01 -6.72
CA LEU A 441 -58.96 -49.65 -5.40
C LEU A 441 -60.19 -50.50 -5.03
N VAL A 442 -61.38 -50.07 -5.46
CA VAL A 442 -62.67 -50.69 -5.09
C VAL A 442 -63.18 -51.66 -6.17
N ALA A 443 -62.85 -51.43 -7.44
CA ALA A 443 -63.23 -52.34 -8.51
C ALA A 443 -62.33 -53.59 -8.48
N PRO A 444 -62.90 -54.81 -8.34
CA PRO A 444 -62.13 -56.03 -8.42
C PRO A 444 -61.69 -56.26 -9.87
N ILE A 445 -60.49 -55.82 -10.23
CA ILE A 445 -59.89 -56.09 -11.54
C ILE A 445 -58.99 -57.31 -11.39
N GLY A 446 -59.61 -58.48 -11.34
CA GLY A 446 -58.92 -59.77 -11.36
C GLY A 446 -59.68 -60.74 -12.28
N PRO A 447 -59.04 -61.29 -13.33
CA PRO A 447 -59.65 -62.36 -14.11
C PRO A 447 -59.38 -63.67 -13.37
N ASN A 448 -60.16 -63.94 -12.31
CA ASN A 448 -60.45 -65.29 -11.80
C ASN A 448 -61.33 -65.19 -10.55
N ASP A 449 -62.58 -65.66 -10.69
CA ASP A 449 -63.43 -66.08 -9.59
C ASP A 449 -62.74 -67.19 -8.78
N ARG A 450 -62.09 -66.84 -7.67
CA ARG A 450 -61.90 -67.75 -6.52
C ARG A 450 -61.91 -66.98 -5.20
N GLN A 451 -63.05 -67.11 -4.53
CA GLN A 451 -63.20 -67.33 -3.09
C GLN A 451 -62.31 -66.49 -2.13
N GLY A 452 -62.96 -65.46 -1.58
CA GLY A 452 -62.94 -65.13 -0.15
C GLY A 452 -61.60 -65.11 0.58
N ARG A 453 -61.01 -63.92 0.70
CA ARG A 453 -60.12 -63.59 1.83
C ARG A 453 -60.66 -62.36 2.54
N ARG A 454 -61.00 -62.56 3.81
CA ARG A 454 -61.66 -61.60 4.69
C ARG A 454 -60.67 -60.54 5.16
N LEU A 455 -61.17 -59.30 5.24
CA LEU A 455 -60.48 -58.08 5.70
C LEU A 455 -59.98 -58.11 7.16
N THR A 456 -60.21 -59.20 7.90
CA THR A 456 -59.84 -59.32 9.31
C THR A 456 -58.35 -59.59 9.57
N ASP A 457 -57.58 -59.96 8.54
CA ASP A 457 -56.16 -60.31 8.72
C ASP A 457 -55.19 -59.13 8.57
N TYR A 458 -55.65 -57.97 8.07
CA TYR A 458 -54.79 -56.78 7.92
C TYR A 458 -54.75 -55.88 9.17
N LEU A 459 -55.73 -56.01 10.07
CA LEU A 459 -55.78 -55.27 11.32
C LEU A 459 -55.22 -56.14 12.44
N GLY A 460 -53.89 -56.17 12.53
CA GLY A 460 -53.10 -56.97 13.48
C GLY A 460 -53.41 -56.66 14.96
N LEU A 461 -54.50 -57.24 15.47
CA LEU A 461 -54.91 -57.20 16.87
C LEU A 461 -55.25 -58.61 17.37
N GLY A 462 -54.21 -59.28 17.88
CA GLY A 462 -54.29 -60.39 18.83
C GLY A 462 -54.14 -61.80 18.23
N ARG A 463 -53.39 -62.75 18.78
CA ARG A 463 -52.38 -62.81 19.86
C ARG A 463 -51.89 -64.27 19.92
N ARG A 464 -50.70 -64.46 20.52
CA ARG A 464 -50.13 -65.68 21.16
C ARG A 464 -49.65 -66.80 20.22
N ALA A 465 -48.40 -67.27 20.31
CA ALA A 465 -47.64 -67.85 21.43
C ALA A 465 -48.04 -69.30 21.75
N SER A 466 -47.43 -70.25 21.03
CA SER A 466 -46.88 -71.52 21.55
C SER A 466 -46.34 -72.38 20.38
N ASP A 467 -45.34 -73.21 20.70
CA ASP A 467 -44.78 -74.34 19.92
C ASP A 467 -43.80 -73.96 18.80
N ARG A 468 -42.46 -73.96 18.98
CA ARG A 468 -41.50 -74.89 19.61
C ARG A 468 -41.23 -76.16 18.77
N GLN A 469 -39.97 -76.24 18.29
CA GLN A 469 -39.17 -77.45 17.94
C GLN A 469 -39.60 -78.23 16.66
N ALA A 470 -38.75 -78.82 15.81
CA ALA A 470 -37.34 -79.23 15.92
C ALA A 470 -36.66 -79.41 14.53
N ALA A 471 -35.36 -79.14 14.50
CA ALA A 471 -34.23 -79.90 13.91
C ALA A 471 -34.22 -80.46 12.45
N ALA A 472 -33.27 -79.90 11.67
CA ALA A 472 -32.12 -80.56 11.00
C ALA A 472 -32.29 -81.34 9.67
N PRO A 473 -31.22 -81.62 8.88
CA PRO A 473 -30.03 -80.78 8.53
C PRO A 473 -29.55 -80.90 7.04
N ARG A 474 -28.46 -80.16 6.74
CA ARG A 474 -27.31 -80.45 5.82
C ARG A 474 -27.17 -79.77 4.45
N ALA A 475 -25.91 -79.34 4.27
CA ALA A 475 -25.08 -79.19 3.06
C ALA A 475 -25.36 -78.00 2.14
N GLY A 476 -24.40 -77.17 1.74
CA GLY A 476 -22.95 -77.14 1.97
C GLY A 476 -22.28 -76.20 0.97
N SER A 477 -21.11 -75.67 1.37
CA SER A 477 -20.08 -75.06 0.50
C SER A 477 -20.43 -73.65 -0.06
N SER A 478 -19.54 -72.66 -0.15
CA SER A 478 -18.10 -72.63 0.08
C SER A 478 -17.61 -71.17 0.07
N ILE A 479 -16.52 -70.92 0.84
CA ILE A 479 -15.41 -69.97 0.58
C ILE A 479 -15.78 -68.47 0.49
N GLY A 480 -15.21 -67.53 1.25
CA GLY A 480 -14.10 -67.46 2.22
C GLY A 480 -13.90 -65.95 2.48
N ARG A 481 -13.88 -65.49 3.74
CA ARG A 481 -12.65 -65.19 4.55
C ARG A 481 -11.72 -64.19 3.87
N ARG A 482 -11.11 -63.20 4.50
CA ARG A 482 -10.88 -62.70 5.89
C ARG A 482 -9.98 -61.46 5.63
N ALA A 483 -9.66 -60.53 6.51
CA ALA A 483 -9.60 -60.42 7.95
C ALA A 483 -9.38 -58.92 8.27
N ASP A 484 -9.73 -58.54 9.50
CA ASP A 484 -8.90 -57.83 10.50
C ASP A 484 -7.85 -56.81 9.97
N ASP A 485 -7.65 -55.63 10.56
CA ASP A 485 -7.39 -55.49 11.98
C ASP A 485 -7.31 -54.01 12.39
N GLN A 486 -7.34 -53.82 13.70
CA GLN A 486 -7.16 -52.60 14.47
C GLN A 486 -5.80 -51.90 14.24
N LYS A 487 -5.72 -50.57 14.42
CA LYS A 487 -5.06 -49.88 15.55
C LYS A 487 -4.66 -48.43 15.25
N ALA A 488 -4.64 -47.66 16.35
CA ALA A 488 -4.14 -46.31 16.48
C ALA A 488 -2.64 -46.24 16.81
N SER A 489 -1.95 -45.21 16.33
CA SER A 489 -0.75 -44.55 16.92
C SER A 489 -0.45 -43.28 16.10
N ARG A 490 -0.52 -42.04 16.63
CA ARG A 490 0.47 -41.25 17.40
C ARG A 490 1.87 -41.05 16.77
N ARG A 491 2.17 -39.75 16.49
CA ARG A 491 3.47 -39.01 16.47
C ARG A 491 4.55 -39.54 15.50
N ALA A 492 5.45 -38.77 14.88
CA ALA A 492 6.07 -37.46 15.16
C ALA A 492 6.70 -36.86 13.86
N SER A 493 7.06 -35.57 13.93
CA SER A 493 8.22 -34.87 13.31
C SER A 493 8.72 -35.23 11.90
N ASP A 494 8.82 -34.25 11.01
CA ASP A 494 10.12 -33.72 10.56
C ASP A 494 10.01 -32.57 9.53
N VAL A 495 10.79 -31.52 9.79
CA VAL A 495 11.32 -30.46 8.90
C VAL A 495 12.79 -30.89 8.68
N PRO A 496 13.47 -30.76 7.50
CA PRO A 496 13.71 -29.49 6.78
C PRO A 496 13.91 -29.59 5.24
N GLN A 497 14.11 -28.46 4.54
CA GLN A 497 15.43 -28.02 4.03
C GLN A 497 15.39 -27.13 2.76
N PHE A 498 16.33 -26.19 2.77
CA PHE A 498 16.71 -25.15 1.80
C PHE A 498 17.31 -25.64 0.47
N GLY A 499 17.27 -24.76 -0.54
CA GLY A 499 18.21 -24.68 -1.68
C GLY A 499 17.68 -23.73 -2.77
N ARG A 500 17.99 -22.42 -2.81
CA ARG A 500 19.17 -21.70 -3.32
C ARG A 500 19.57 -21.96 -4.80
N ARG A 501 19.52 -20.85 -5.55
CA ARG A 501 20.49 -20.36 -6.58
C ARG A 501 20.16 -20.63 -8.06
N GLY A 502 20.23 -19.55 -8.86
CA GLY A 502 20.26 -19.57 -10.32
C GLY A 502 20.02 -18.19 -10.93
N GLU A 503 21.12 -17.44 -11.11
CA GLU A 503 21.23 -16.19 -11.88
C GLU A 503 21.01 -16.40 -13.40
N ASP A 504 21.03 -15.28 -14.14
CA ASP A 504 21.24 -15.11 -15.59
C ASP A 504 19.99 -15.14 -16.51
N GLN A 505 19.51 -13.95 -16.95
CA GLN A 505 19.93 -13.37 -18.23
C GLN A 505 19.27 -12.01 -18.56
N LEU A 506 20.13 -11.14 -19.08
CA LEU A 506 19.93 -9.79 -19.64
C LEU A 506 19.16 -9.80 -20.97
N GLY A 507 18.49 -8.68 -21.29
CA GLY A 507 17.90 -8.47 -22.62
C GLY A 507 17.20 -7.13 -22.88
N ILE A 508 17.91 -6.02 -22.71
CA ILE A 508 17.92 -4.78 -23.53
C ILE A 508 16.66 -4.42 -24.35
N THR A 509 16.06 -3.26 -24.07
CA THR A 509 15.89 -2.13 -25.03
C THR A 509 15.60 -0.83 -24.26
N LEU A 510 16.62 0.03 -24.16
CA LEU A 510 16.50 1.43 -23.75
C LEU A 510 16.33 2.28 -25.00
N ASP A 511 15.19 2.95 -25.11
CA ASP A 511 14.90 3.94 -26.12
C ASP A 511 15.58 5.26 -25.72
N GLN A 512 16.61 5.68 -26.48
CA GLN A 512 17.23 7.00 -26.36
C GLN A 512 16.69 7.94 -27.47
N PRO A 513 16.26 9.17 -27.15
CA PRO A 513 16.10 10.19 -28.16
C PRO A 513 17.45 10.83 -28.53
N ARG A 514 17.69 10.85 -29.84
CA ARG A 514 18.87 11.31 -30.56
C ARG A 514 19.26 12.77 -30.24
N LEU A 515 20.53 12.95 -29.87
CA LEU A 515 21.25 14.23 -29.98
C LEU A 515 21.43 14.59 -31.46
N ARG A 516 20.87 15.72 -31.86
CA ARG A 516 21.04 16.31 -33.20
C ARG A 516 22.28 17.20 -33.18
N ARG A 517 23.35 16.69 -33.78
CA ARG A 517 24.57 17.42 -34.14
C ARG A 517 24.22 18.38 -35.29
N GLY A 518 24.40 19.68 -35.06
CA GLY A 518 24.33 20.71 -36.09
C GLY A 518 25.71 21.36 -36.21
N ASP A 519 26.42 21.02 -37.27
CA ASP A 519 27.61 21.72 -37.76
C ASP A 519 27.18 22.99 -38.54
N ASP A 520 28.12 23.94 -38.55
CA ASP A 520 28.38 24.94 -39.58
C ASP A 520 27.34 26.03 -39.88
N ASN A 521 27.69 27.26 -39.47
CA ASN A 521 27.74 28.36 -40.44
C ASN A 521 28.70 29.49 -40.00
N ARG A 522 29.90 29.49 -40.60
CA ARG A 522 30.68 30.70 -40.87
C ARG A 522 29.99 31.47 -42.01
N LYS A 523 29.76 32.77 -41.83
CA LYS A 523 29.89 33.78 -42.89
C LYS A 523 29.89 35.19 -42.27
N THR A 524 31.06 35.82 -42.28
CA THR A 524 31.28 37.26 -42.45
C THR A 524 30.74 37.69 -43.85
N PRO A 525 30.53 38.98 -44.15
CA PRO A 525 31.54 40.05 -44.10
C PRO A 525 31.51 40.91 -42.83
#